data_AF-A0A848MGX3-F1
#
_entry.id   AF-A0A848MGX3-F1
#
_cell.length_a   1.000
_cell.length_b   1.000
_cell.length_c   1.000
_cell.angle_alpha   90.00
_cell.angle_beta   90.00
_cell.angle_gamma   90.00
#
_symmetry.space_group_name_H-M   'P 1'
#
loop_
_entity.id
_entity.type
_entity.pdbx_description
1 polymer ?
#
loop_
_entity_poly.entity_id
_entity_poly.type
_entity_poly.pdbx_seq_one_letter_code
_entity_poly.pdbx_strand_id
1 'polypeptide(L)'
;MDRFSAFINSFLKKQYQSRWHFLYQKGWPHVRKNLAQLDRQLNHRCQLFTHNGWQQQAKELATIKHDQGDWYNFTTGPQAVNLHNFSWDHATEGLLILQRAQLAFYLHHEGWIWVCKNQEQLSGKLLSWPTETEDFR
;
A
#
# COMPACT_ATOMS: atom_id res chain seq x y z
N MET A 1 -11.58 -3.75 8.92
CA MET A 1 -10.74 -2.52 8.89
C MET A 1 -10.52 -2.15 7.44
N ASP A 2 -10.72 -0.90 7.05
CA ASP A 2 -10.49 -0.45 5.68
C ASP A 2 -8.99 -0.53 5.32
N ARG A 3 -8.66 -0.57 4.01
CA ARG A 3 -7.29 -0.78 3.53
C ARG A 3 -6.35 0.35 3.98
N PHE A 4 -6.83 1.59 4.03
CA PHE A 4 -6.01 2.74 4.45
C PHE A 4 -5.66 2.68 5.93
N SER A 5 -6.62 2.34 6.78
CA SER A 5 -6.44 2.09 8.20
C SER A 5 -5.45 0.94 8.44
N ALA A 6 -5.53 -0.14 7.64
CA ALA A 6 -4.56 -1.23 7.70
C ALA A 6 -3.14 -0.77 7.33
N PHE A 7 -3.01 0.09 6.31
CA PHE A 7 -1.74 0.72 5.95
C PHE A 7 -1.19 1.60 7.09
N ILE A 8 -2.02 2.47 7.69
CA ILE A 8 -1.61 3.33 8.82
C ILE A 8 -1.01 2.48 9.94
N ASN A 9 -1.72 1.43 10.33
CA ASN A 9 -1.33 0.59 11.47
C ASN A 9 -0.07 -0.25 11.18
N SER A 10 0.14 -0.63 9.92
CA SER A 10 1.24 -1.52 9.53
C SER A 10 2.51 -0.78 9.17
N PHE A 11 2.39 0.38 8.52
CA PHE A 11 3.50 1.01 7.79
C PHE A 11 3.86 2.41 8.28
N LEU A 12 3.07 3.03 9.15
CA LEU A 12 3.47 4.28 9.82
C LEU A 12 4.12 4.02 11.18
N LYS A 13 5.02 4.91 11.57
CA LYS A 13 5.59 4.93 12.93
C LYS A 13 4.45 5.18 13.93
N LYS A 14 4.45 4.44 15.04
CA LYS A 14 3.37 4.46 16.06
C LYS A 14 2.94 5.87 16.46
N GLN A 15 3.88 6.79 16.66
CA GLN A 15 3.61 8.17 17.06
C GLN A 15 2.77 8.99 16.07
N TYR A 16 2.66 8.56 14.81
CA TYR A 16 1.87 9.26 13.79
C TYR A 16 0.51 8.60 13.52
N GLN A 17 0.29 7.36 13.96
CA GLN A 17 -0.89 6.57 13.58
C GLN A 17 -2.21 7.26 13.97
N SER A 18 -2.33 7.73 15.21
CA SER A 18 -3.55 8.41 15.68
C SER A 18 -3.87 9.67 14.87
N ARG A 19 -2.85 10.44 14.48
CA ARG A 19 -3.02 11.63 13.64
C ARG A 19 -3.54 11.25 12.25
N TRP A 20 -3.02 10.19 11.64
CA TRP A 20 -3.48 9.76 10.32
C TRP A 20 -4.89 9.18 10.34
N HIS A 21 -5.25 8.42 11.38
CA HIS A 21 -6.64 7.99 11.58
C HIS A 21 -7.58 9.18 11.70
N PHE A 22 -7.21 10.19 12.47
CA PHE A 22 -8.00 11.43 12.58
C PHE A 22 -8.15 12.14 11.22
N LEU A 23 -7.06 12.28 10.46
CA LEU A 23 -7.10 12.90 9.13
C LEU A 23 -8.00 12.11 8.17
N TYR A 24 -7.90 10.78 8.19
CA TYR A 24 -8.71 9.91 7.34
C TYR A 24 -10.20 10.01 7.67
N GLN A 25 -10.56 10.04 8.96
CA GLN A 25 -11.94 10.28 9.43
C GLN A 25 -12.49 11.63 8.98
N LYS A 26 -11.64 12.65 8.81
CA LYS A 26 -12.03 13.98 8.27
C LYS A 26 -12.14 14.00 6.74
N GLY A 27 -11.87 12.88 6.08
CA GLY A 27 -12.03 12.68 4.64
C GLY A 27 -10.80 13.04 3.81
N TRP A 28 -10.85 12.65 2.53
CA TRP A 28 -9.72 12.73 1.60
C TRP A 28 -9.03 14.11 1.51
N PRO A 29 -9.75 15.26 1.52
CA PRO A 29 -9.09 16.57 1.47
C PRO A 29 -8.10 16.82 2.62
N HIS A 30 -8.37 16.26 3.81
CA HIS A 30 -7.49 16.38 4.97
C HIS A 30 -6.27 15.47 4.83
N VAL A 31 -6.48 14.24 4.34
CA VAL A 31 -5.40 13.31 4.00
C VAL A 31 -4.48 13.95 2.97
N ARG A 32 -5.03 14.43 1.85
CA ARG A 32 -4.30 15.02 0.73
C ARG A 32 -3.34 16.12 1.16
N LYS A 33 -3.81 17.07 1.98
CA LYS A 33 -3.02 18.20 2.48
C LYS A 33 -1.79 17.78 3.31
N ASN A 34 -1.75 16.54 3.78
CA ASN A 34 -0.70 16.02 4.65
C ASN A 34 0.18 14.96 3.98
N LEU A 35 -0.07 14.58 2.72
CA LEU A 35 0.68 13.51 2.03
C LEU A 35 2.17 13.81 1.86
N ALA A 36 2.55 15.08 1.72
CA ALA A 36 3.96 15.51 1.68
C ALA A 36 4.75 15.21 2.97
N GLN A 37 4.08 14.77 4.04
CA GLN A 37 4.72 14.34 5.28
C GLN A 37 4.81 12.81 5.41
N LEU A 38 4.14 12.08 4.52
CA LEU A 38 3.98 10.63 4.63
C LEU A 38 5.34 9.91 4.60
N ASP A 39 6.23 10.32 3.69
CA ASP A 39 7.57 9.78 3.48
C ASP A 39 8.39 9.65 4.77
N ARG A 40 8.45 10.71 5.58
CA ARG A 40 9.22 10.79 6.83
C ARG A 40 8.55 10.04 7.98
N GLN A 41 7.30 9.65 7.81
CA GLN A 41 6.46 9.04 8.83
C GLN A 41 6.28 7.53 8.65
N LEU A 42 6.72 6.99 7.50
CA LEU A 42 6.86 5.55 7.26
C LEU A 42 7.81 4.92 8.27
N ASN A 43 7.56 3.66 8.61
CA ASN A 43 8.37 2.89 9.56
C ASN A 43 9.42 2.01 8.85
N HIS A 44 10.15 1.21 9.62
CA HIS A 44 11.25 0.34 9.14
C HIS A 44 10.82 -0.75 8.15
N ARG A 45 9.51 -0.98 7.94
CA ARG A 45 8.99 -1.95 6.96
C ARG A 45 8.89 -1.37 5.54
N CYS A 46 9.22 -0.09 5.39
CA CYS A 46 9.22 0.61 4.12
C CYS A 46 10.65 0.90 3.68
N GLN A 47 10.95 0.61 2.42
CA GLN A 47 12.23 0.90 1.80
C GLN A 47 12.05 1.87 0.64
N LEU A 48 12.89 2.91 0.61
CA LEU A 48 12.93 3.88 -0.48
C LEU A 48 13.83 3.38 -1.59
N PHE A 49 13.34 3.47 -2.83
CA PHE A 49 14.10 3.26 -4.05
C PHE A 49 14.09 4.57 -4.83
N THR A 50 15.21 5.29 -4.80
CA THR A 50 15.38 6.60 -5.45
C THR A 50 15.67 6.49 -6.95
N HIS A 51 16.13 5.32 -7.39
CA HIS A 51 16.41 5.01 -8.78
C HIS A 51 15.64 3.75 -9.18
N ASN A 52 15.12 3.72 -10.40
CA ASN A 52 14.42 2.57 -10.96
C ASN A 52 13.19 2.11 -10.14
N GLY A 53 12.47 3.04 -9.52
CA GLY A 53 11.30 2.72 -8.69
C GLY A 53 10.25 1.90 -9.44
N TRP A 54 10.03 2.20 -10.72
CA TRP A 54 9.17 1.43 -11.63
C TRP A 54 9.62 -0.02 -11.81
N GLN A 55 10.92 -0.27 -11.95
CA GLN A 55 11.44 -1.62 -12.09
C GLN A 55 11.26 -2.41 -10.79
N GLN A 56 11.50 -1.76 -9.64
CA GLN A 56 11.27 -2.39 -8.35
C GLN A 56 9.79 -2.71 -8.12
N GLN A 57 8.89 -1.79 -8.48
CA GLN A 57 7.46 -2.04 -8.46
C GLN A 57 7.07 -3.24 -9.32
N ALA A 58 7.49 -3.25 -10.59
CA ALA A 58 7.21 -4.35 -11.51
C ALA A 58 7.70 -5.69 -10.97
N LYS A 59 8.90 -5.70 -10.36
CA LYS A 59 9.47 -6.90 -9.71
C LYS A 59 8.61 -7.39 -8.55
N GLU A 60 8.15 -6.51 -7.67
CA GLU A 60 7.30 -6.91 -6.53
C GLU A 60 5.93 -7.39 -7.04
N LEU A 61 5.33 -6.69 -8.01
CA LEU A 61 4.03 -7.05 -8.58
C LEU A 61 4.05 -8.36 -9.37
N ALA A 62 5.16 -8.71 -10.02
CA ALA A 62 5.31 -9.98 -10.73
C ALA A 62 5.14 -11.20 -9.80
N THR A 63 5.32 -11.02 -8.49
CA THR A 63 5.11 -12.08 -7.49
C THR A 63 3.65 -12.23 -7.05
N ILE A 64 2.76 -11.33 -7.47
CA ILE A 64 1.38 -11.23 -7.01
C ILE A 64 0.45 -11.61 -8.17
N LYS A 65 -0.11 -12.84 -8.10
CA LYS A 65 -0.95 -13.37 -9.19
C LYS A 65 -2.28 -12.63 -9.32
N HIS A 66 -2.95 -12.36 -8.20
CA HIS A 66 -4.22 -11.65 -8.16
C HIS A 66 -4.36 -10.90 -6.83
N ASP A 67 -4.55 -9.58 -6.87
CA ASP A 67 -4.97 -8.81 -5.70
C ASP A 67 -5.89 -7.66 -6.11
N GLN A 68 -6.76 -7.29 -5.17
CA GLN A 68 -7.57 -6.08 -5.23
C GLN A 68 -7.00 -5.07 -4.25
N GLY A 69 -6.73 -3.88 -4.76
CA GLY A 69 -6.18 -2.78 -3.98
C GLY A 69 -7.08 -1.57 -3.96
N ASP A 70 -6.60 -0.58 -3.23
CA ASP A 70 -7.09 0.79 -3.35
C ASP A 70 -5.93 1.67 -3.82
N TRP A 71 -6.15 2.39 -4.91
CA TRP A 71 -5.27 3.45 -5.39
C TRP A 71 -5.75 4.79 -4.83
N TYR A 72 -4.92 5.39 -4.00
CA TYR A 72 -5.14 6.71 -3.44
C TYR A 72 -4.35 7.72 -4.28
N ASN A 73 -4.95 8.18 -5.38
CA ASN A 73 -4.35 9.22 -6.21
C ASN A 73 -4.38 10.55 -5.47
N PHE A 74 -3.26 11.27 -5.45
CA PHE A 74 -3.12 12.48 -4.65
C PHE A 74 -4.10 13.56 -5.08
N THR A 75 -4.42 13.64 -6.37
CA THR A 75 -5.33 14.64 -6.92
C THR A 75 -6.79 14.20 -6.86
N THR A 76 -7.10 12.99 -7.31
CA THR A 76 -8.48 12.53 -7.56
C THR A 76 -9.09 11.71 -6.42
N GLY A 77 -8.27 11.16 -5.52
CA GLY A 77 -8.73 10.41 -4.35
C GLY A 77 -8.73 8.89 -4.50
N PRO A 78 -9.40 8.18 -3.56
CA PRO A 78 -9.39 6.73 -3.50
C PRO A 78 -10.20 6.11 -4.64
N GLN A 79 -9.63 5.09 -5.26
CA GLN A 79 -10.24 4.29 -6.31
C GLN A 79 -9.94 2.82 -6.03
N ALA A 80 -10.96 1.97 -6.08
CA ALA A 80 -10.75 0.53 -6.03
C ALA A 80 -10.07 0.07 -7.33
N VAL A 81 -9.05 -0.77 -7.22
CA VAL A 81 -8.28 -1.23 -8.37
C VAL A 81 -8.11 -2.74 -8.37
N ASN A 82 -8.19 -3.32 -9.56
CA ASN A 82 -7.77 -4.70 -9.80
C ASN A 82 -6.41 -4.66 -10.47
N LEU A 83 -5.39 -5.25 -9.85
CA LEU A 83 -4.02 -5.25 -10.36
C LEU A 83 -3.90 -5.76 -11.79
N HIS A 84 -4.74 -6.72 -12.19
CA HIS A 84 -4.71 -7.29 -13.54
C HIS A 84 -5.03 -6.24 -14.63
N ASN A 85 -5.84 -5.24 -14.30
CA ASN A 85 -6.33 -4.23 -15.26
C ASN A 85 -5.85 -2.81 -14.92
N PHE A 86 -4.97 -2.67 -13.92
CA PHE A 86 -4.50 -1.36 -13.50
C PHE A 86 -3.41 -0.87 -14.45
N SER A 87 -3.65 0.27 -15.10
CA SER A 87 -2.64 0.91 -15.96
C SER A 87 -1.61 1.65 -15.10
N TRP A 88 -0.35 1.25 -15.26
CA TRP A 88 0.77 1.79 -14.50
C TRP A 88 1.45 2.99 -15.15
N ASP A 89 1.21 3.22 -16.45
CA ASP A 89 1.93 4.20 -17.27
C ASP A 89 1.77 5.65 -16.80
N HIS A 90 0.76 5.91 -15.94
CA HIS A 90 0.46 7.22 -15.36
C HIS A 90 0.26 7.17 -13.84
N ALA A 91 0.68 6.09 -13.17
CA ALA A 91 0.49 5.92 -11.73
C ALA A 91 1.55 6.70 -10.92
N THR A 92 1.61 8.01 -11.09
CA THR A 92 2.47 8.89 -10.29
C THR A 92 1.65 9.56 -9.18
N GLU A 93 2.34 10.00 -8.12
CA GLU A 93 1.72 10.71 -6.98
C GLU A 93 0.53 9.96 -6.39
N GLY A 94 0.81 8.79 -5.85
CA GLY A 94 -0.25 7.99 -5.26
C GLY A 94 0.24 6.91 -4.35
N LEU A 95 -0.70 6.40 -3.56
CA LEU A 95 -0.49 5.29 -2.66
C LEU A 95 -1.35 4.12 -3.12
N LEU A 96 -0.72 3.04 -3.57
CA LEU A 96 -1.41 1.78 -3.78
C LEU A 96 -1.33 0.94 -2.51
N ILE A 97 -2.46 0.43 -2.05
CA ILE A 97 -2.51 -0.51 -0.93
C ILE A 97 -3.10 -1.83 -1.41
N LEU A 98 -2.32 -2.89 -1.27
CA LEU A 98 -2.65 -4.27 -1.58
C LEU A 98 -2.74 -5.04 -0.27
N GLN A 99 -3.94 -5.11 0.30
CA GLN A 99 -4.12 -5.62 1.66
C GLN A 99 -3.80 -7.12 1.75
N ARG A 100 -4.18 -7.94 0.76
CA ARG A 100 -3.95 -9.40 0.81
C ARG A 100 -2.46 -9.71 0.66
N ALA A 101 -1.78 -9.00 -0.24
CA ALA A 101 -0.33 -9.07 -0.38
C ALA A 101 0.44 -8.41 0.77
N GLN A 102 -0.25 -7.74 1.71
CA GLN A 102 0.36 -6.93 2.78
C GLN A 102 1.45 -6.00 2.24
N LEU A 103 1.15 -5.38 1.10
CA LEU A 103 2.08 -4.59 0.31
C LEU A 103 1.47 -3.22 0.04
N ALA A 104 2.30 -2.19 0.12
CA ALA A 104 1.91 -0.87 -0.30
C ALA A 104 3.04 -0.19 -1.06
N PHE A 105 2.65 0.61 -2.05
CA PHE A 105 3.54 1.41 -2.85
C PHE A 105 3.17 2.87 -2.71
N TYR A 106 4.11 3.70 -2.27
CA TYR A 106 3.95 5.15 -2.34
C TYR A 106 4.85 5.69 -3.46
N LEU A 107 4.22 6.13 -4.55
CA LEU A 107 4.85 6.58 -5.78
C LEU A 107 4.93 8.10 -5.82
N HIS A 108 6.08 8.62 -6.25
CA HIS A 108 6.31 10.04 -6.49
C HIS A 108 6.47 10.34 -7.99
N HIS A 109 6.15 11.56 -8.42
CA HIS A 109 6.27 11.95 -9.82
C HIS A 109 7.72 11.93 -10.34
N GLU A 110 8.70 12.12 -9.46
CA GLU A 110 10.13 12.04 -9.78
C GLU A 110 10.63 10.60 -10.00
N GLY A 111 9.75 9.59 -9.91
CA GLY A 111 10.09 8.20 -10.23
C GLY A 111 10.71 7.41 -9.08
N TRP A 112 10.81 7.99 -7.88
CA TRP A 112 11.13 7.24 -6.67
C TRP A 112 9.87 6.63 -6.03
N ILE A 113 10.08 5.54 -5.30
CA ILE A 113 9.00 4.75 -4.70
C ILE A 113 9.38 4.28 -3.31
N TRP A 114 8.43 4.33 -2.37
CA TRP A 114 8.50 3.52 -1.16
C TRP A 114 7.77 2.20 -1.37
N VAL A 115 8.46 1.09 -1.10
CA VAL A 115 7.87 -0.24 -1.05
C VAL A 115 7.73 -0.63 0.42
N CYS A 116 6.51 -0.80 0.88
CA CYS A 116 6.17 -1.16 2.26
C CYS A 116 5.63 -2.58 2.29
N LYS A 117 6.29 -3.49 3.01
CA LYS A 117 5.85 -4.89 3.09
C LYS A 117 6.09 -5.50 4.46
N ASN A 118 5.18 -6.36 4.90
CA ASN A 118 5.40 -7.16 6.10
C ASN A 118 6.40 -8.28 5.79
N GLN A 119 7.52 -8.33 6.51
CA GLN A 119 8.64 -9.24 6.25
C GLN A 119 8.33 -10.74 6.47
N GLU A 120 7.13 -11.11 6.93
CA GLU A 120 6.76 -12.50 7.22
C GLU A 120 6.70 -13.41 5.98
N GLN A 121 6.75 -12.88 4.76
CA GLN A 121 6.77 -13.68 3.53
C GLN A 121 8.17 -13.89 2.91
N LEU A 122 9.24 -13.27 3.44
CA LEU A 122 10.60 -13.48 2.92
C LEU A 122 11.24 -14.81 3.38
N SER A 123 10.56 -15.60 4.22
CA SER A 123 11.03 -16.89 4.72
C SER A 123 10.34 -18.09 4.08
N GLY A 124 9.87 -18.01 2.82
CA GLY A 124 9.53 -19.21 2.04
C GLY A 124 8.47 -20.16 2.63
N LYS A 125 7.76 -19.76 3.69
CA LYS A 125 6.56 -20.43 4.15
C LYS A 125 5.38 -19.72 3.52
N LEU A 126 4.91 -20.31 2.42
CA LEU A 126 3.48 -20.31 2.11
C LEU A 126 2.74 -20.68 3.40
N LEU A 127 2.28 -19.69 4.15
CA LEU A 127 1.18 -19.90 5.06
C LEU A 127 0.00 -20.23 4.15
N SER A 128 -0.23 -21.54 3.98
CA SER A 128 -1.51 -22.07 3.59
C SER A 128 -2.54 -21.47 4.53
N TRP A 129 -3.30 -20.49 4.03
CA TRP A 129 -4.51 -20.08 4.71
C TRP A 129 -5.46 -21.28 4.71
N PRO A 130 -6.20 -21.52 5.81
CA PRO A 130 -7.14 -22.62 5.86
C PRO A 130 -8.16 -22.41 4.75
N THR A 131 -8.27 -23.39 3.85
CA THR A 131 -9.47 -23.56 3.02
C THR A 131 -10.65 -23.63 3.98
N GLU A 132 -11.62 -22.73 3.80
CA GLU A 132 -12.96 -22.89 4.36
C GLU A 132 -13.52 -24.22 3.84
N THR A 133 -13.31 -25.27 4.62
CA THR A 133 -14.07 -26.51 4.59
C THR A 133 -14.42 -26.81 6.03
N GLU A 134 -15.49 -26.20 6.51
CA GLU A 134 -16.31 -26.86 7.53
C GLU A 134 -17.73 -26.96 6.98
N ASP A 135 -18.04 -28.20 6.65
CA ASP A 135 -19.33 -28.82 6.42
C ASP A 135 -20.49 -28.17 7.19
N PHE A 136 -21.47 -27.64 6.47
CA PHE A 136 -22.85 -27.62 6.97
C PHE A 136 -23.47 -28.98 6.63
N ARG A 137 -23.49 -29.86 7.63
CA ARG A 137 -24.51 -30.92 7.75
C ARG A 137 -25.75 -30.37 8.43
#